data_AF-A0A485PGQ8-F1
#
_entry.id   AF-A0A485PGQ8-F1
#
_cell.length_a   1.000
_cell.length_b   1.000
_cell.length_c   1.000
_cell.angle_alpha   90.00
_cell.angle_beta   90.00
_cell.angle_gamma   90.00
#
_symmetry.space_group_name_H-M   'P 1'
#
loop_
_entity.id
_entity.type
_entity.pdbx_description
1 polymer ?
#
loop_
_entity_poly.entity_id
_entity_poly.type
_entity_poly.pdbx_seq_one_letter_code
_entity_poly.pdbx_strand_id
1 'polypeptide(L)' 'MIRHGKAKLVILTNNCPALKKPEIEYYVMLAKTGVYHYRGNSIELGIERGKYCGVCILAIIDPGDSDIIRSMPEQTGEK' A
#
# COMPACT_ATOMS: atom_id res chain seq x y z
N MET A 1 -11.30 4.59 -1.03
CA MET A 1 -11.09 3.32 -0.30
C MET A 1 -10.28 3.52 0.98
N ILE A 2 -9.09 4.11 0.90
CA ILE A 2 -8.23 4.43 2.06
C ILE A 2 -8.95 5.36 3.04
N ARG A 3 -9.54 6.47 2.55
CA ARG A 3 -10.33 7.40 3.39
C ARG A 3 -11.53 6.78 4.13
N HIS A 4 -12.02 5.64 3.66
CA HIS A 4 -13.15 4.94 4.28
C HIS A 4 -12.69 3.76 5.17
N GLY A 5 -11.39 3.62 5.43
CA GLY A 5 -10.84 2.52 6.23
C GLY A 5 -11.02 1.12 5.63
N LYS A 6 -11.34 1.03 4.34
CA LYS A 6 -11.58 -0.27 3.67
C LYS A 6 -10.30 -0.97 3.23
N ALA A 7 -9.18 -0.25 3.15
CA ALA A 7 -7.90 -0.83 2.79
C ALA A 7 -7.28 -1.50 4.02
N LYS A 8 -6.78 -2.73 3.85
CA LYS A 8 -6.07 -3.47 4.89
C LYS A 8 -4.55 -3.27 4.78
N LEU A 9 -4.05 -3.03 3.57
CA LEU A 9 -2.63 -2.80 3.28
C LEU A 9 -2.48 -1.85 2.08
N VAL A 10 -1.54 -0.91 2.16
CA VAL A 10 -1.10 -0.07 1.04
C VAL A 10 0.37 -0.31 0.72
N ILE A 11 0.66 -0.60 -0.54
CA ILE A 11 2.01 -0.76 -1.08
C ILE A 11 2.39 0.52 -1.83
N LEU A 12 3.56 1.07 -1.49
CA LEU A 12 4.12 2.29 -2.08
C LEU A 12 5.47 1.98 -2.73
N THR A 13 5.64 2.33 -4.00
CA THR A 13 6.95 2.24 -4.66
C THR A 13 7.83 3.43 -4.30
N ASN A 14 9.15 3.23 -4.33
CA ASN A 14 10.08 4.29 -3.96
C ASN A 14 10.07 5.46 -4.97
N ASN A 15 9.78 5.19 -6.23
CA ASN A 15 9.71 6.18 -7.31
C ASN A 15 8.33 6.88 -7.43
N CYS A 16 7.44 6.74 -6.44
CA CYS A 16 6.20 7.52 -6.37
C CYS A 16 6.50 9.03 -6.48
N PRO A 17 5.71 9.81 -7.24
CA PRO A 17 5.88 11.26 -7.30
C PRO A 17 5.89 11.89 -5.90
N ALA A 18 6.86 12.78 -5.65
CA ALA A 18 7.16 13.32 -4.32
C ALA A 18 5.97 14.05 -3.67
N LEU A 19 5.04 14.58 -4.45
CA LEU A 19 3.82 15.21 -3.92
C LEU A 19 2.74 14.19 -3.53
N LYS A 20 2.64 13.06 -4.24
CA LYS A 20 1.60 12.03 -4.02
C LYS A 20 1.93 11.12 -2.85
N LYS A 21 3.21 10.83 -2.63
CA LYS A 21 3.68 9.97 -1.55
C LYS A 21 3.24 10.49 -0.15
N PRO A 22 3.56 11.73 0.26
CA PRO A 22 3.16 12.24 1.58
C PRO A 22 1.64 12.41 1.71
N GLU A 23 0.94 12.75 0.64
CA GLU A 23 -0.53 12.83 0.64
C GLU A 23 -1.16 11.47 0.99
N ILE A 24 -0.68 10.39 0.37
CA ILE A 24 -1.22 9.05 0.59
C ILE A 24 -0.77 8.47 1.93
N GLU A 25 0.49 8.70 2.33
CA GLU A 25 0.98 8.32 3.66
C GLU A 25 0.14 8.98 4.77
N TYR A 26 -0.23 10.26 4.59
CA TYR A 26 -1.14 10.96 5.51
C TYR A 26 -2.50 10.27 5.63
N TYR A 27 -3.14 9.93 4.50
CA TYR A 27 -4.43 9.23 4.54
C TYR A 27 -4.33 7.82 5.11
N VAL A 28 -3.23 7.11 4.85
CA VAL A 28 -3.01 5.77 5.38
C VAL A 28 -2.80 5.81 6.90
N MET A 29 -2.04 6.78 7.40
CA MET A 29 -1.83 7.00 8.83
C MET A 29 -3.17 7.27 9.54
N LEU A 30 -4.00 8.16 8.99
CA LEU A 30 -5.33 8.43 9.55
C LEU A 30 -6.25 7.20 9.54
N ALA A 31 -6.15 6.38 8.50
CA ALA A 31 -6.91 5.14 8.37
C ALA A 31 -6.35 3.98 9.19
N LYS A 32 -5.23 4.17 9.92
CA LYS A 32 -4.50 3.13 10.65
C LYS A 32 -4.24 1.88 9.79
N THR A 33 -4.00 2.08 8.49
CA THR A 33 -3.78 0.99 7.53
C THR A 33 -2.30 0.66 7.44
N GLY A 34 -1.96 -0.63 7.25
CA GLY A 34 -0.56 -1.04 7.10
C GLY A 34 0.08 -0.48 5.82
N VAL A 35 1.35 -0.05 5.90
CA VAL A 35 2.14 0.45 4.76
C VAL A 35 3.31 -0.47 4.50
N TYR A 36 3.47 -0.89 3.25
CA TYR A 36 4.66 -1.58 2.78
C TYR A 36 5.38 -0.74 1.72
N HIS A 37 6.65 -0.41 1.99
CA HIS A 37 7.51 0.26 1.02
C HIS A 37 8.15 -0.78 0.11
N TYR A 38 7.67 -0.85 -1.12
CA TYR A 38 8.22 -1.70 -2.15
C TYR A 38 9.58 -1.17 -2.60
N ARG A 39 10.59 -2.05 -2.61
CA ARG A 39 11.98 -1.68 -2.94
C ARG A 39 12.20 -1.44 -4.43
N GLY A 40 11.39 -2.05 -5.30
CA GLY A 40 11.49 -1.88 -6.74
C GLY A 40 10.78 -0.62 -7.26
N ASN A 41 10.69 -0.53 -8.58
CA ASN A 41 10.07 0.59 -9.29
C ASN A 41 8.60 0.33 -9.65
N SER A 42 7.89 1.38 -10.06
CA SER A 42 6.47 1.31 -10.42
C SER A 42 6.17 0.42 -11.64
N ILE A 43 7.12 0.24 -12.56
CA ILE A 43 6.95 -0.67 -13.70
C ILE A 43 7.02 -2.11 -13.24
N GLU A 44 8.02 -2.46 -12.43
CA GLU A 44 8.20 -3.80 -11.85
C GLU A 44 6.97 -4.23 -11.06
N LEU A 45 6.46 -3.37 -10.17
CA LEU A 45 5.24 -3.64 -9.42
C LEU A 45 4.02 -3.82 -10.33
N GLY A 46 3.94 -3.06 -11.42
CA GLY A 46 2.91 -3.20 -12.44
C GLY A 46 2.97 -4.57 -13.11
N ILE A 47 4.16 -4.98 -13.56
CA ILE A 47 4.40 -6.27 -14.22
C ILE A 47 4.12 -7.44 -13.28
N GLU A 48 4.56 -7.38 -12.02
CA GLU A 48 4.24 -8.38 -10.99
C GLU A 48 2.73 -8.55 -10.78
N ARG A 49 1.97 -7.46 -10.96
CA ARG A 49 0.50 -7.47 -10.90
C ARG A 49 -0.18 -7.75 -12.25
N GLY A 50 0.58 -8.09 -13.29
CA GLY A 50 0.06 -8.39 -14.63
C GLY A 50 -0.44 -7.15 -15.40
N LYS A 51 0.11 -5.97 -15.10
CA LYS A 51 -0.20 -4.70 -15.77
C LYS A 51 1.00 -4.18 -16.55
N TYR A 52 0.78 -3.82 -17.80
CA TYR A 52 1.79 -3.19 -18.66
C TYR A 52 1.93 -1.68 -18.47
N CYS A 53 1.44 -1.16 -17.33
CA CYS A 53 1.56 0.24 -16.93
C CYS A 53 2.13 0.34 -15.52
N GLY A 54 2.82 1.45 -15.24
CA GLY A 54 3.43 1.67 -13.94
C GLY A 54 2.37 1.82 -12.83
N VAL A 55 2.55 1.07 -11.76
CA VAL A 55 1.74 1.16 -10.53
C VAL A 55 2.62 1.72 -9.43
N CYS A 56 2.35 2.96 -9.03
CA CYS A 56 3.07 3.62 -7.94
C CYS A 56 2.48 3.23 -6.56
N ILE A 57 1.16 3.10 -6.50
CA ILE A 57 0.41 2.91 -5.27
C ILE A 57 -0.60 1.80 -5.49
N LEU A 58 -0.60 0.82 -4.60
CA LEU A 58 -1.51 -0.31 -4.65
C LEU A 58 -2.17 -0.49 -3.28
N ALA A 59 -3.50 -0.44 -3.25
CA ALA A 59 -4.29 -0.70 -2.04
C ALA A 59 -4.91 -2.09 -2.10
N ILE A 60 -4.71 -2.87 -1.04
CA ILE A 60 -5.26 -4.20 -0.84
C ILE A 60 -6.47 -4.07 0.07
N ILE A 61 -7.65 -4.36 -0.49
CA ILE A 61 -8.93 -4.37 0.23
C ILE A 61 -9.15 -5.74 0.86
N ASP A 62 -8.84 -6.79 0.09
CA ASP A 62 -8.94 -8.16 0.54
C ASP A 62 -7.72 -8.96 0.07
N PRO A 63 -7.03 -9.68 0.97
CA PRO A 63 -5.87 -10.49 0.61
C PRO A 63 -6.24 -11.83 -0.02
N GLY A 64 -7.51 -12.27 0.04
CA GLY A 64 -7.88 -13.66 -0.22
C GLY A 64 -7.04 -14.62 0.62
N ASP A 65 -6.50 -15.65 -0.03
CA ASP A 65 -5.61 -16.64 0.58
C ASP A 65 -4.13 -16.21 0.63
N SER A 66 -3.82 -14.96 0.28
CA SER A 66 -2.44 -14.47 0.27
C SER A 66 -1.94 -14.15 1.67
N ASP A 67 -0.75 -14.63 2.04
CA ASP A 67 -0.07 -14.30 3.31
C ASP A 67 0.46 -12.85 3.40
N ILE A 68 0.10 -11.98 2.45
CA ILE A 68 0.68 -10.64 2.25
C ILE A 68 0.48 -9.67 3.43
N ILE A 69 -0.54 -9.90 4.28
CA ILE A 69 -0.83 -9.08 5.46
C ILE A 69 -0.08 -9.59 6.70
N ARG A 70 0.26 -10.89 6.74
CA ARG A 70 0.81 -11.55 7.93
C ARG A 70 2.23 -11.09 8.28
N SER A 71 2.94 -10.50 7.32
CA SER A 71 4.30 -9.99 7.45
C SER A 71 4.38 -8.56 7.97
N MET A 72 3.23 -7.91 8.25
CA MET A 72 3.22 -6.55 8.80
C MET A 72 3.36 -6.57 10.32
N PRO A 73 4.21 -5.70 10.91
CA PRO A 73 4.16 -5.45 12.34
C PRO A 73 2.81 -4.84 12.69
N GLU A 74 2.09 -5.46 13.62
CA GLU A 74 0.81 -4.96 14.14
C GLU A 74 1.02 -3.54 14.67
N GLN A 75 0.39 -2.56 14.03
CA GLN A 75 0.32 -1.21 14.58
C GLN A 75 -0.75 -1.26 15.67
N THR A 76 -0.31 -1.49 16.91
CA THR A 76 -1.14 -1.48 18.12
C THR A 76 -1.90 -0.16 18.20
N GLY A 77 -3.13 -0.14 17.71
CA GLY A 77 -4.13 0.84 18.10
C GLY A 77 -4.73 0.35 19.40
N GLU A 78 -4.23 0.87 20.52
CA GLU A 78 -4.86 0.69 21.83
C GLU A 78 -6.36 1.01 21.75
N LYS A 79 -7.12 0.18 22.46
CA LYS A 79 -8.57 0.27 22.67
C LYS A 79 -8.88 1.34 23.71
#